data_AF-A0A2S9FMB9-F1
#
_entry.id   AF-A0A2S9FMB9-F1
#
_cell.length_a   1.000
_cell.length_b   1.000
_cell.length_c   1.000
_cell.angle_alpha   90.00
_cell.angle_beta   90.00
_cell.angle_gamma   90.00
#
_symmetry.space_group_name_H-M   'P 1'
#
loop_
_entity.id
_entity.type
_entity.pdbx_description
1 polymer ?
#
loop_
_entity_poly.entity_id
_entity_poly.type
_entity_poly.pdbx_seq_one_letter_code
_entity_poly.pdbx_strand_id
1 'polypeptide(L)'
;PHAVLGAHEYDDHTVIRAYRPHAVEVNAVIGATRYPLQHIEAGLFAVAVPFTNLIDYRFEIRYSEDETAFVHTVADAYRFLPTLGEIDLHLFSEGRHERLWEVLGAHRRSFTTADGVVDGVSFAVWAPNAKGVSVTGDFNH
;
A
#
# COMPACT_ATOMS: atom_id res chain seq x y z
N PRO A 1 7.08 -3.21 -6.59
CA PRO A 1 5.74 -2.56 -6.49
C PRO A 1 5.78 -1.10 -6.02
N HIS A 2 6.41 -0.81 -4.88
CA HIS A 2 6.53 0.54 -4.30
C HIS A 2 7.15 1.60 -5.22
N ALA A 3 7.99 1.19 -6.19
CA ALA A 3 8.57 2.10 -7.19
C ALA A 3 7.54 2.65 -8.21
N VAL A 4 6.31 2.12 -8.23
CA VAL A 4 5.26 2.51 -9.18
C VAL A 4 3.96 2.86 -8.46
N LEU A 5 3.55 2.00 -7.52
CA LEU A 5 2.32 2.16 -6.73
C LEU A 5 2.54 3.09 -5.54
N GLY A 6 1.44 3.68 -5.08
CA GLY A 6 1.43 4.69 -4.02
C GLY A 6 1.65 6.10 -4.53
N ALA A 7 2.01 7.00 -3.61
CA ALA A 7 2.26 8.40 -3.89
C ALA A 7 3.71 8.64 -4.33
N HIS A 8 3.87 9.28 -5.47
CA HIS A 8 5.16 9.65 -6.06
C HIS A 8 5.14 11.14 -6.38
N GLU A 9 6.05 11.88 -5.77
CA GLU A 9 6.19 13.32 -6.01
C GLU A 9 6.95 13.59 -7.30
N TYR A 10 6.46 14.58 -8.04
CA TYR A 10 7.10 15.24 -9.16
C TYR A 10 7.16 16.74 -8.84
N ASP A 11 7.93 17.50 -9.63
CA ASP A 11 8.32 18.90 -9.34
C ASP A 11 7.24 19.75 -8.63
N ASP A 12 6.02 19.78 -9.18
CA ASP A 12 4.91 20.61 -8.69
C ASP A 12 3.66 19.83 -8.26
N HIS A 13 3.67 18.49 -8.32
CA HIS A 13 2.49 17.67 -8.08
C HIS A 13 2.84 16.27 -7.56
N THR A 14 1.87 15.59 -6.96
CA THR A 14 2.01 14.20 -6.52
C THR A 14 1.10 13.31 -7.36
N VAL A 15 1.64 12.22 -7.91
CA VAL A 15 0.84 11.19 -8.58
C VAL A 15 0.60 10.03 -7.64
N ILE A 16 -0.67 9.73 -7.37
CA ILE A 16 -1.09 8.59 -6.55
C ILE A 16 -1.55 7.48 -7.50
N ARG A 17 -0.99 6.28 -7.37
CA ARG A 17 -1.34 5.12 -8.20
C ARG A 17 -1.81 3.95 -7.34
N ALA A 18 -2.93 3.34 -7.73
CA ALA A 18 -3.50 2.18 -7.05
C ALA A 18 -3.74 1.03 -8.03
N TYR A 19 -3.37 -0.19 -7.66
CA TYR A 19 -3.76 -1.39 -8.39
C TYR A 19 -4.91 -2.09 -7.64
N ARG A 20 -6.11 -2.02 -8.22
CA ARG A 20 -7.38 -2.53 -7.70
C ARG A 20 -8.18 -3.18 -8.85
N PRO A 21 -7.82 -4.40 -9.28
CA PRO A 21 -8.64 -5.16 -10.21
C PRO A 21 -10.10 -5.25 -9.76
N HIS A 22 -11.03 -5.17 -10.71
CA HIS A 22 -12.48 -5.23 -10.47
C HIS A 22 -13.10 -4.07 -9.68
N ALA A 23 -12.30 -3.09 -9.20
CA ALA A 23 -12.88 -1.88 -8.62
C ALA A 23 -13.61 -1.09 -9.71
N VAL A 24 -14.80 -0.60 -9.38
CA VAL A 24 -15.57 0.30 -10.26
C VAL A 24 -15.18 1.75 -10.01
N GLU A 25 -14.71 2.06 -8.80
CA GLU A 25 -14.34 3.41 -8.40
C GLU A 25 -13.25 3.38 -7.34
N VAL A 26 -12.29 4.30 -7.47
CA VAL A 26 -11.23 4.53 -6.49
C VAL A 26 -11.07 6.03 -6.29
N ASN A 27 -11.16 6.48 -5.04
CA ASN A 27 -10.93 7.87 -4.65
C ASN A 27 -9.74 7.94 -3.68
N ALA A 28 -8.85 8.92 -3.84
CA ALA A 28 -7.90 9.31 -2.80
C ALA A 28 -8.54 10.39 -1.93
N VAL A 29 -8.68 10.11 -0.63
CA VAL A 29 -9.17 11.04 0.38
C VAL A 29 -7.98 11.69 1.06
N ILE A 30 -7.84 13.00 0.88
CA ILE A 30 -6.75 13.82 1.44
C ILE A 30 -7.41 14.91 2.28
N GLY A 31 -7.31 14.79 3.61
CA GLY A 31 -8.10 15.59 4.54
C GLY A 31 -9.60 15.39 4.29
N ALA A 32 -10.32 16.47 3.96
CA ALA A 32 -11.75 16.43 3.65
C ALA A 32 -12.06 16.30 2.14
N THR A 33 -11.04 16.27 1.28
CA THR A 33 -11.22 16.33 -0.18
C THR A 33 -11.05 14.96 -0.80
N ARG A 34 -11.94 14.62 -1.74
CA ARG A 34 -11.87 13.41 -2.56
C ARG A 34 -11.30 13.75 -3.93
N TYR A 35 -10.28 13.00 -4.33
CA TYR A 35 -9.67 13.05 -5.66
C TYR A 35 -9.98 11.73 -6.37
N PRO A 36 -10.90 11.70 -7.33
CA PRO A 36 -11.19 10.49 -8.11
C PRO A 36 -9.97 10.06 -8.91
N LEU A 37 -9.62 8.77 -8.83
CA LEU A 37 -8.59 8.21 -9.69
C LEU A 37 -9.22 7.77 -11.01
N GLN A 38 -8.56 8.13 -12.10
CA GLN A 38 -8.91 7.66 -13.42
C GLN A 38 -8.44 6.22 -13.59
N HIS A 39 -9.32 5.35 -14.08
CA HIS A 39 -8.95 4.01 -14.53
C HIS A 39 -8.11 4.13 -15.81
N ILE A 40 -6.88 3.62 -15.77
CA ILE A 40 -5.97 3.64 -16.92
C ILE A 40 -6.16 2.34 -17.72
N GLU A 41 -5.84 1.20 -17.11
CA GLU A 41 -5.93 -0.12 -17.74
C GLU A 41 -5.84 -1.23 -16.70
N ALA A 42 -6.52 -2.36 -16.92
CA ALA A 42 -6.35 -3.61 -16.15
C ALA A 42 -6.44 -3.47 -14.61
N GLY A 43 -7.17 -2.48 -14.12
CA GLY A 43 -7.32 -2.22 -12.68
C GLY A 43 -6.25 -1.31 -12.09
N LEU A 44 -5.39 -0.72 -12.91
CA LEU A 44 -4.52 0.39 -12.54
C LEU A 44 -5.32 1.70 -12.59
N PHE A 45 -5.28 2.42 -11.49
CA PHE A 45 -5.90 3.72 -11.29
C PHE A 45 -4.84 4.76 -10.97
N ALA A 46 -5.00 6.00 -11.43
CA ALA A 46 -4.12 7.10 -11.04
C ALA A 46 -4.84 8.45 -10.93
N VAL A 47 -4.29 9.32 -10.09
CA VAL A 47 -4.65 10.74 -10.03
C VAL A 47 -3.41 11.58 -9.80
N ALA A 48 -3.32 12.74 -10.44
CA ALA A 48 -2.34 13.77 -10.13
C ALA A 48 -3.01 14.82 -9.25
N VAL A 49 -2.47 15.05 -8.05
CA VAL A 49 -2.93 16.10 -7.14
C VAL A 49 -1.98 17.30 -7.20
N PRO A 50 -2.48 18.54 -7.25
CA PRO A 50 -1.69 19.72 -7.61
C PRO A 50 -0.89 20.28 -6.43
N PHE A 51 -0.22 19.41 -5.68
CA PHE A 51 0.64 19.78 -4.55
C PHE A 51 1.64 18.66 -4.23
N THR A 52 2.69 19.04 -3.53
CA THR A 52 3.75 18.17 -3.00
C THR A 52 3.69 18.11 -1.47
N ASN A 53 4.60 17.38 -0.85
CA ASN A 53 4.67 17.11 0.59
C ASN A 53 3.38 16.46 1.11
N LEU A 54 2.89 15.46 0.37
CA LEU A 54 1.69 14.72 0.76
C LEU A 54 1.96 13.95 2.06
N ILE A 55 1.39 14.43 3.16
CA ILE A 55 1.62 13.86 4.49
C ILE A 55 0.87 12.53 4.64
N ASP A 56 -0.44 12.52 4.39
CA ASP A 56 -1.31 11.35 4.57
C ASP A 56 -2.54 11.34 3.66
N TYR A 57 -3.09 10.14 3.41
CA TYR A 57 -4.29 9.89 2.63
C TYR A 57 -4.87 8.49 2.87
N ARG A 58 -6.14 8.31 2.49
CA ARG A 58 -6.83 7.02 2.43
C ARG A 58 -7.40 6.77 1.04
N PHE A 59 -7.56 5.50 0.68
CA PHE A 59 -8.39 5.13 -0.46
C PHE A 59 -9.81 4.84 -0.01
N GLU A 60 -10.78 5.34 -0.75
CA GLU A 60 -12.16 4.87 -0.75
C GLU A 60 -12.37 4.06 -2.04
N ILE A 61 -12.68 2.76 -1.91
CA ILE A 61 -12.76 1.82 -3.04
C ILE A 61 -14.14 1.18 -3.05
N ARG A 62 -14.74 1.12 -4.23
CA ARG A 62 -16.02 0.45 -4.46
C ARG A 62 -15.87 -0.62 -5.54
N TYR A 63 -16.50 -1.77 -5.32
CA TYR A 63 -16.45 -2.94 -6.22
C TYR A 63 -17.80 -3.28 -6.86
N SER A 64 -18.87 -2.58 -6.49
CA SER A 64 -20.22 -2.78 -7.04
C SER A 64 -20.68 -1.51 -7.73
N GLU A 65 -21.35 -1.64 -8.87
CA GLU A 65 -21.97 -0.52 -9.58
C GLU A 65 -23.13 0.12 -8.79
N ASP A 66 -23.71 -0.61 -7.84
CA ASP A 66 -24.70 -0.07 -6.90
C ASP A 66 -24.09 1.04 -6.05
N GLU A 67 -24.60 2.26 -6.20
CA GLU A 67 -24.14 3.45 -5.46
C GLU A 67 -24.35 3.33 -3.95
N THR A 68 -25.25 2.44 -3.51
CA THR A 68 -25.51 2.17 -2.08
C THR A 68 -24.60 1.09 -1.51
N ALA A 69 -23.76 0.46 -2.35
CA ALA A 69 -22.84 -0.57 -1.90
C ALA A 69 -21.78 -0.03 -0.93
N PHE A 70 -21.25 -0.94 -0.13
CA PHE A 70 -20.21 -0.63 0.85
C PHE A 70 -18.95 -0.07 0.16
N VAL A 71 -18.44 1.03 0.69
CA VAL A 71 -17.18 1.65 0.28
C VAL A 71 -16.09 1.24 1.27
N HIS A 72 -15.02 0.62 0.75
CA HIS A 72 -13.88 0.22 1.55
C HIS A 72 -12.94 1.41 1.74
N THR A 73 -12.87 1.93 2.97
CA THR A 73 -11.87 2.93 3.35
C THR A 73 -10.61 2.24 3.89
N VAL A 74 -9.49 2.36 3.19
CA VAL A 74 -8.22 1.69 3.56
C VAL A 74 -7.03 2.62 3.42
N ALA A 75 -6.01 2.42 4.26
CA ALA A 75 -4.71 3.04 4.05
C ALA A 75 -4.02 2.42 2.83
N ASP A 76 -3.15 3.19 2.16
CA ASP A 76 -2.34 2.66 1.09
C ASP A 76 -1.14 1.88 1.62
N ALA A 77 -1.15 0.56 1.39
CA ALA A 77 -0.04 -0.32 1.76
C ALA A 77 1.29 0.11 1.12
N TYR A 78 1.25 0.69 -0.08
CA TYR A 78 2.46 1.08 -0.82
C TYR A 78 3.06 2.42 -0.40
N ARG A 79 2.50 3.08 0.61
CA ARG A 79 3.11 4.26 1.23
C ARG A 79 3.98 3.92 2.44
N PHE A 80 3.78 2.77 3.06
CA PHE A 80 4.57 2.38 4.23
C PHE A 80 5.99 1.96 3.82
N LEU A 81 6.98 2.37 4.61
CA LEU A 81 8.37 1.98 4.40
C LEU A 81 8.57 0.48 4.68
N PRO A 82 9.64 -0.14 4.12
CA PRO A 82 9.99 -1.51 4.43
C PRO A 82 10.05 -1.78 5.94
N THR A 83 9.52 -2.94 6.33
CA THR A 83 9.35 -3.31 7.74
C THR A 83 10.55 -4.03 8.35
N LEU A 84 11.54 -4.38 7.52
CA LEU A 84 12.80 -5.04 7.91
C LEU A 84 13.93 -4.02 7.94
N GLY A 85 14.68 -3.99 9.04
CA GLY A 85 15.83 -3.09 9.19
C GLY A 85 17.10 -3.65 8.54
N GLU A 86 18.10 -2.77 8.34
CA GLU A 86 19.39 -3.16 7.76
C GLU A 86 20.14 -4.20 8.60
N ILE A 87 20.06 -4.09 9.93
CA ILE A 87 20.69 -5.03 10.86
C ILE A 87 20.10 -6.44 10.71
N ASP A 88 18.78 -6.54 10.60
CA ASP A 88 18.09 -7.84 10.43
C ASP A 88 18.53 -8.50 9.12
N LEU A 89 18.58 -7.72 8.03
CA LEU A 89 19.04 -8.20 6.72
C LEU A 89 20.50 -8.65 6.77
N HIS A 90 21.36 -7.90 7.46
CA HIS A 90 22.77 -8.23 7.62
C HIS A 90 22.96 -9.54 8.40
N LEU A 91 22.35 -9.68 9.58
CA LEU A 91 22.43 -10.91 10.38
C LEU A 91 21.82 -12.12 9.67
N PHE A 92 20.75 -11.91 8.90
CA PHE A 92 20.16 -12.97 8.08
C PHE A 92 21.14 -13.43 6.99
N SER A 93 21.82 -12.50 6.32
CA SER A 93 22.80 -12.81 5.28
C SER A 93 24.03 -13.58 5.80
N GLU A 94 24.41 -13.35 7.07
CA GLU A 94 25.49 -14.09 7.73
C GLU A 94 25.06 -15.43 8.32
N GLY A 95 23.76 -15.77 8.28
CA GLY A 95 23.22 -16.96 8.95
C GLY A 95 23.28 -16.89 10.48
N ARG A 96 23.37 -15.68 11.04
CA ARG A 96 23.56 -15.42 12.48
C ARG A 96 22.33 -14.82 13.16
N HIS A 97 21.23 -14.68 12.43
CA HIS A 97 20.02 -14.10 12.98
C HIS A 97 19.28 -15.10 13.90
N GLU A 98 19.57 -15.06 15.20
CA GLU A 98 19.03 -16.01 16.18
C GLU A 98 17.51 -15.91 16.37
N ARG A 99 16.89 -14.77 16.05
CA ARG A 99 15.44 -14.53 16.21
C ARG A 99 14.71 -14.31 14.89
N LEU A 100 15.11 -15.04 13.85
CA LEU A 100 14.63 -14.79 12.47
C LEU A 100 13.09 -14.86 12.34
N TRP A 101 12.42 -15.64 13.20
CA TRP A 101 10.96 -15.76 13.23
C TRP A 101 10.23 -14.47 13.63
N GLU A 102 10.91 -13.48 14.22
CA GLU A 102 10.32 -12.17 14.56
C GLU A 102 10.35 -11.20 13.38
N VAL A 103 11.15 -11.52 12.37
CA VAL A 103 11.43 -10.65 11.22
C VAL A 103 10.77 -11.21 9.96
N LEU A 104 10.93 -12.51 9.69
CA LEU A 104 10.25 -13.20 8.59
C LEU A 104 8.85 -13.68 9.01
N GLY A 105 7.99 -13.90 8.03
CA GLY A 105 6.61 -14.37 8.23
C GLY A 105 5.59 -13.23 8.23
N ALA A 106 4.49 -13.43 8.94
CA ALA A 106 3.36 -12.51 9.03
C ALA A 106 3.25 -11.95 10.46
N HIS A 107 3.39 -10.64 10.60
CA HIS A 107 3.42 -9.97 11.91
C HIS A 107 2.43 -8.82 11.95
N ARG A 108 1.58 -8.78 12.98
CA ARG A 108 0.69 -7.63 13.22
C ARG A 108 1.53 -6.39 13.53
N ARG A 109 1.21 -5.28 12.89
CA ARG A 109 1.86 -3.99 13.11
C ARG A 109 0.82 -2.87 13.15
N SER A 110 1.15 -1.83 13.90
CA SER A 110 0.34 -0.62 14.04
C SER A 110 1.24 0.59 13.83
N PHE A 111 0.83 1.51 12.96
CA PHE A 111 1.55 2.75 12.70
C PHE A 111 0.64 3.95 12.97
N THR A 112 1.14 4.92 13.73
CA THR A 112 0.46 6.21 13.91
C THR A 112 0.78 7.10 12.71
N THR A 113 -0.25 7.48 11.97
CA THR A 113 -0.16 8.38 10.81
C THR A 113 -0.91 9.70 11.12
N ALA A 114 -0.85 10.69 10.22
CA ALA A 114 -1.51 11.98 10.45
C ALA A 114 -3.04 11.85 10.50
N ASP A 115 -3.60 10.90 9.75
CA ASP A 115 -5.04 10.59 9.71
C ASP A 115 -5.43 9.49 10.73
N GLY A 116 -4.56 9.19 11.70
CA GLY A 116 -4.83 8.24 12.78
C GLY A 116 -4.01 6.95 12.72
N VAL A 117 -4.37 5.98 13.57
CA VAL A 117 -3.66 4.69 13.65
C VAL A 117 -4.07 3.77 12.50
N VAL A 118 -3.09 3.13 11.86
CA VAL A 118 -3.29 2.11 10.85
C VAL A 118 -2.78 0.78 11.39
N ASP A 119 -3.70 -0.16 11.57
CA ASP A 119 -3.41 -1.54 11.95
C ASP A 119 -3.35 -2.43 10.70
N GLY A 120 -2.37 -3.33 10.65
CA GLY A 120 -2.19 -4.24 9.53
C GLY A 120 -1.27 -5.40 9.84
N VAL A 121 -0.86 -6.12 8.80
CA VAL A 121 0.07 -7.25 8.89
C VAL A 121 1.21 -7.01 7.90
N SER A 122 2.45 -7.04 8.40
CA SER A 122 3.64 -7.06 7.56
C SER A 122 3.96 -8.49 7.15
N PHE A 123 4.24 -8.71 5.87
CA PHE A 123 4.65 -10.00 5.32
C PHE A 123 6.09 -9.93 4.81
N ALA A 124 6.91 -10.91 5.20
CA ALA A 124 8.27 -11.04 4.70
C ALA A 124 8.61 -12.51 4.42
N VAL A 125 9.16 -12.77 3.24
CA VAL A 125 9.50 -14.12 2.78
C VAL A 125 10.87 -14.13 2.13
N TRP A 126 11.64 -15.19 2.37
CA TRP A 126 12.89 -15.42 1.66
C TRP A 126 12.63 -16.22 0.38
N ALA A 127 12.83 -15.58 -0.77
CA ALA A 127 12.62 -16.16 -2.09
C ALA A 127 13.60 -15.59 -3.12
N PRO A 128 14.92 -15.84 -2.98
CA PRO A 128 15.97 -15.12 -3.70
C PRO A 128 15.93 -15.29 -5.24
N ASN A 129 15.34 -16.39 -5.71
CA ASN A 129 15.24 -16.70 -7.15
C ASN A 129 13.86 -16.40 -7.76
N ALA A 130 12.93 -15.83 -6.99
CA ALA A 130 11.59 -15.53 -7.47
C ALA A 130 11.60 -14.28 -8.38
N LYS A 131 10.84 -14.33 -9.47
CA LYS A 131 10.61 -13.15 -10.34
C LYS A 131 9.67 -12.12 -9.72
N GLY A 132 8.82 -12.57 -8.80
CA GLY A 132 7.84 -11.75 -8.10
C GLY A 132 7.13 -12.56 -7.03
N VAL A 133 6.58 -11.85 -6.05
CA VAL A 133 5.81 -12.42 -4.94
C VAL A 133 4.57 -11.56 -4.74
N SER A 134 3.43 -12.19 -4.49
CA SER A 134 2.16 -11.53 -4.16
C SER A 134 1.53 -12.22 -2.96
N VAL A 135 0.85 -11.45 -2.11
CA VAL A 135 0.10 -12.00 -0.97
C VAL A 135 -1.33 -12.28 -1.43
N THR A 136 -1.81 -13.49 -1.21
CA THR A 136 -3.18 -13.94 -1.54
C THR A 136 -3.85 -14.58 -0.34
N GLY A 137 -5.16 -14.37 -0.19
CA GLY A 137 -5.93 -14.87 0.94
C GLY A 137 -7.41 -14.55 0.81
N ASP A 138 -8.16 -14.76 1.88
CA ASP A 138 -9.59 -14.46 1.97
C ASP A 138 -9.96 -13.01 1.59
N PHE A 139 -9.06 -12.06 1.85
CA PHE A 139 -9.24 -10.64 1.57
C PHE A 139 -9.09 -10.23 0.08
N ASN A 140 -8.78 -11.16 -0.83
CA ASN A 140 -8.60 -10.84 -2.25
C ASN A 140 -9.29 -11.79 -3.24
N HIS A 141 -10.44 -12.34 -2.82
CA HIS A 141 -11.34 -13.15 -3.65
C HIS A 141 -12.56 -12.36 -4.15
#